data_AF-A0A1Q4VFZ6-F1
#
_entry.id   AF-A0A1Q4VFZ6-F1
#
_cell.length_a   1.000
_cell.length_b   1.000
_cell.length_c   1.000
_cell.angle_alpha   90.00
_cell.angle_beta   90.00
_cell.angle_gamma   90.00
#
_symmetry.space_group_name_H-M   'P 1'
#
loop_
_entity.id
_entity.type
_entity.pdbx_description
1 polymer ?
#
loop_
_entity_poly.entity_id
_entity_poly.type
_entity_poly.pdbx_seq_one_letter_code
_entity_poly.pdbx_strand_id
1 'polypeptide(L)' 'MNAQRQVRCVQCGNTGVIVAQATDPETRLPRWRYTCLDCRIAWWVDQHGGTAKDYERREPPF' A
#
# COMPACT_ATOMS: atom_id res chain seq x y z
N MET A 1 25.96 -3.73 8.24
CA MET A 1 24.78 -4.57 7.89
C MET A 1 23.57 -3.66 7.84
N ASN A 2 23.07 -3.34 6.64
CA ASN A 2 21.85 -2.54 6.49
C ASN A 2 20.67 -3.39 6.94
N ALA A 3 20.11 -3.11 8.12
CA ALA A 3 18.87 -3.74 8.55
C ALA A 3 17.75 -3.31 7.60
N GLN A 4 17.40 -4.17 6.65
CA GLN A 4 16.19 -4.02 5.85
C GLN A 4 15.01 -4.05 6.83
N ARG A 5 14.50 -2.87 7.20
CA ARG A 5 13.31 -2.77 8.05
C ARG A 5 12.15 -3.36 7.25
N GLN A 6 11.68 -4.52 7.69
CA GLN A 6 10.52 -5.18 7.10
C GLN A 6 9.33 -4.22 7.10
N VAL A 7 8.72 -4.05 5.93
CA VAL A 7 7.51 -3.23 5.78
C VAL A 7 6.39 -3.85 6.63
N ARG A 8 5.71 -3.01 7.40
CA ARG A 8 4.52 -3.40 8.18
C ARG A 8 3.28 -2.78 7.57
N CYS A 9 2.17 -3.48 7.68
CA CYS A 9 0.88 -2.97 7.25
C CYS A 9 0.49 -1.72 8.06
N VAL A 10 0.11 -0.66 7.35
CA VAL A 10 -0.37 0.60 7.94
C VAL A 10 -1.67 0.46 8.72
N GLN A 11 -2.45 -0.60 8.45
CA GLN A 11 -3.72 -0.88 9.13
C GLN A 11 -3.55 -1.80 10.34
N CYS A 12 -3.01 -3.01 10.14
CA CYS A 12 -2.99 -4.05 11.17
C CYS A 12 -1.60 -4.30 11.78
N GLY A 13 -0.54 -3.67 11.25
CA GLY A 13 0.83 -3.85 11.74
C GLY A 13 1.51 -5.17 11.34
N ASN A 14 0.80 -6.11 10.70
CA ASN A 14 1.37 -7.38 10.23
C ASN A 14 2.42 -7.17 9.13
N THR A 15 3.31 -8.15 9.00
CA THR A 15 4.43 -8.13 8.06
C THR A 15 4.16 -8.87 6.76
N GLY A 16 2.99 -9.50 6.62
CA GLY A 16 2.52 -10.11 5.38
C GLY A 16 2.18 -9.05 4.33
N VAL A 17 3.21 -8.38 3.80
CA VAL A 17 3.08 -7.29 2.82
C VAL A 17 3.85 -7.67 1.56
N ILE A 18 3.16 -7.66 0.43
CA ILE A 18 3.77 -7.80 -0.89
C ILE A 18 3.87 -6.44 -1.58
N VAL A 19 4.82 -6.31 -2.49
CA VAL A 19 4.99 -5.14 -3.36
C VAL A 19 4.77 -5.57 -4.80
N ALA A 20 3.95 -4.83 -5.53
CA ALA A 20 3.65 -5.09 -6.93
C ALA A 20 3.45 -3.77 -7.69
N GLN A 21 3.68 -3.79 -9.00
CA GLN A 21 3.28 -2.68 -9.86
C GLN A 21 1.78 -2.72 -10.10
N ALA A 22 1.14 -1.55 -10.02
CA ALA A 22 -0.25 -1.33 -10.38
C ALA A 22 -0.36 -0.02 -11.17
N THR A 23 -1.38 0.09 -12.01
CA THR A 23 -1.68 1.36 -12.69
C THR A 23 -2.26 2.34 -11.68
N ASP A 24 -1.65 3.52 -11.57
CA ASP A 24 -2.18 4.64 -10.79
C ASP A 24 -3.45 5.16 -11.48
N PRO A 25 -4.61 5.24 -10.79
CA PRO A 25 -5.86 5.67 -11.41
C PRO A 25 -5.86 7.15 -11.82
N GLU A 26 -5.06 8.00 -11.18
CA GLU A 26 -5.01 9.45 -11.44
C GLU A 26 -4.10 9.75 -12.63
N THR A 27 -2.91 9.14 -12.67
CA THR A 27 -1.91 9.41 -13.73
C THR A 27 -1.92 8.41 -14.87
N ARG A 28 -2.58 7.25 -14.71
CA ARG A 28 -2.55 6.10 -15.63
C ARG A 28 -1.16 5.49 -15.84
N LEU A 29 -0.18 5.88 -15.01
CA LEU A 29 1.19 5.37 -15.08
C LEU A 29 1.38 4.18 -14.14
N PRO A 30 2.32 3.27 -14.45
CA PRO A 30 2.70 2.20 -13.52
C PRO A 30 3.34 2.80 -12.26
N ARG A 31 2.83 2.40 -11.09
CA ARG A 31 3.33 2.81 -9.78
C ARG A 31 3.40 1.61 -8.85
N TRP A 32 4.39 1.61 -7.96
CA TRP A 32 4.57 0.53 -7.00
C TRP A 32 3.62 0.69 -5.82
N ARG A 33 2.92 -0.39 -5.48
CA ARG A 33 1.95 -0.44 -4.38
C ARG A 33 2.28 -1.60 -3.44
N TYR A 34 2.23 -1.33 -2.14
CA TYR A 34 2.19 -2.35 -1.12
C TYR A 34 0.78 -2.92 -0.98
N THR A 35 0.66 -4.20 -0.69
CA THR A 35 -0.62 -4.86 -0.39
C THR A 35 -0.45 -5.79 0.80
N CYS A 36 -1.26 -5.60 1.84
CA CYS A 36 -1.30 -6.52 2.97
C CYS A 36 -2.06 -7.80 2.57
N LEU A 37 -1.49 -8.96 2.89
CA LEU A 37 -2.11 -10.25 2.66
C LEU A 37 -3.17 -10.58 3.71
N ASP A 38 -3.04 -10.03 4.93
CA ASP A 38 -3.97 -10.26 6.04
C ASP A 38 -5.25 -9.44 5.90
N CYS A 39 -5.15 -8.10 5.84
CA CYS A 39 -6.32 -7.20 5.82
C CYS A 39 -6.65 -6.65 4.42
N ARG A 40 -5.87 -7.04 3.40
CA ARG A 40 -6.11 -6.69 1.98
C ARG A 40 -6.04 -5.20 1.63
N ILE A 41 -5.65 -4.34 2.58
CA ILE A 41 -5.40 -2.93 2.32
C ILE A 41 -4.19 -2.75 1.41
N ALA A 42 -4.21 -1.72 0.57
CA ALA A 42 -3.14 -1.45 -0.36
C ALA A 42 -2.84 0.06 -0.42
N TRP A 43 -1.56 0.42 -0.48
CA TRP A 43 -1.10 1.79 -0.43
C TRP A 43 0.16 1.99 -1.28
N TRP A 44 0.36 3.20 -1.80
CA TRP A 44 1.51 3.47 -2.66
C TRP A 44 2.82 3.49 -1.86
N VAL A 45 3.90 3.01 -2.47
CA VAL A 45 5.20 2.85 -1.79
C VAL A 45 5.75 4.17 -1.27
N ASP A 46 5.55 5.23 -2.04
CA ASP A 46 5.99 6.60 -1.77
C ASP A 46 5.00 7.38 -0.86
N GLN A 47 3.83 6.80 -0.56
CA GLN A 47 2.86 7.41 0.34
C GLN A 47 3.22 7.08 1.79
N HIS A 48 4.24 7.75 2.30
CA HIS A 48 4.69 7.65 3.69
C HIS A 48 3.89 8.60 4.58
N GLY A 49 3.03 8.07 5.46
CA GLY A 49 2.43 8.84 6.56
C GLY A 49 0.91 9.03 6.56
N GLY A 50 0.17 8.33 5.69
CA GLY A 50 -1.28 8.28 5.78
C GLY A 50 -1.73 7.45 6.99
N THR A 51 -2.88 7.80 7.55
CA THR A 51 -3.58 6.97 8.52
C THR A 51 -4.30 5.82 7.81
N ALA A 52 -4.53 4.72 8.51
CA ALA A 52 -5.40 3.60 8.14
C ALA A 52 -6.60 3.97 7.21
N LYS A 53 -7.32 5.03 7.57
CA LYS A 53 -8.52 5.51 6.87
C LYS A 53 -8.25 6.06 5.48
N ASP A 54 -7.05 6.59 5.25
CA ASP A 54 -6.65 7.16 3.95
C ASP A 54 -6.45 6.09 2.87
N TYR A 55 -6.41 4.82 3.27
CA TYR A 55 -6.18 3.67 2.41
C TYR A 55 -7.39 2.73 2.32
N GLU A 56 -8.52 3.11 2.93
CA GLU A 56 -9.79 2.45 2.68
C GLU A 56 -10.08 2.55 1.18
N ARG A 57 -10.43 1.41 0.59
CA ARG A 57 -10.66 1.21 -0.83
C ARG A 57 -11.49 2.38 -1.38
N ARG A 58 -10.84 3.34 -2.08
CA ARG A 58 -11.55 4.29 -2.94
C ARG A 58 -12.25 3.43 -3.99
N GLU A 59 -13.52 3.15 -3.75
CA GLU A 59 -14.40 2.67 -4.79
C GLU A 59 -14.39 3.74 -5.88
N PRO A 60 -14.14 3.39 -7.16
CA PRO A 60 -14.20 4.37 -8.22
C PRO A 60 -15.61 4.98 -8.23
N PRO A 61 -15.76 6.31 -8.31
CA PRO A 61 -17.05 6.86 -8.68
C PRO A 61 -17.37 6.32 -10.07
N PHE A 62 -18.53 5.70 -10.20
CA PHE A 62 -19.10 5.29 -11.47
C PHE A 62 -19.08 6.44 -12.48
#